data_AF-A0A7V2E9V0-F1
#
_entry.id   AF-A0A7V2E9V0-F1
#
_cell.length_a   1.000
_cell.length_b   1.000
_cell.length_c   1.000
_cell.angle_alpha   90.00
_cell.angle_beta   90.00
_cell.angle_gamma   90.00
#
_symmetry.space_group_name_H-M   'P 1'
#
loop_
_entity.id
_entity.type
_entity.pdbx_description
1 polymer ?
#
loop_
_entity_poly.entity_id
_entity_poly.type
_entity_poly.pdbx_seq_one_letter_code
_entity_poly.pdbx_strand_id
1 'polypeptide(L)'
;MQLDERLVAEHPQVPQYRQELAGTHNNLGVLLQATGRTAEAEKAYRQALQLRERLAAEHPQVPQYRQELAGTHNNLGLLLQATGRTAEAEKAYRQALQLDERLVAEHP
;
A
#
# COMPACT_ATOMS: atom_id res chain seq x y z
N MET A 1 19.46 5.14 1.10
CA MET A 1 18.64 6.27 1.58
C MET A 1 18.35 7.15 0.39
N GLN A 2 17.12 7.07 -0.12
CA GLN A 2 16.62 7.97 -1.17
C GLN A 2 16.06 9.24 -0.51
N LEU A 3 16.13 10.38 -1.20
CA LEU A 3 15.79 11.71 -0.70
C LEU A 3 14.40 11.76 -0.03
N ASP A 4 13.47 10.96 -0.55
CA ASP A 4 12.07 10.89 -0.12
C ASP A 4 11.92 10.29 1.30
N GLU A 5 12.75 9.32 1.67
CA GLU A 5 12.76 8.75 3.03
C GLU A 5 13.22 9.77 4.07
N ARG A 6 14.17 10.65 3.70
CA ARG A 6 14.67 11.72 4.57
C ARG A 6 13.66 12.85 4.74
N LEU A 7 13.01 13.27 3.65
CA LEU A 7 11.98 14.31 3.72
C LEU A 7 10.79 13.90 4.59
N VAL A 8 10.37 12.63 4.52
CA VAL A 8 9.34 12.11 5.41
C VAL A 8 9.83 11.99 6.85
N ALA A 9 11.11 11.67 7.09
CA ALA A 9 11.67 11.64 8.44
C ALA A 9 11.82 13.04 9.07
N GLU A 10 12.16 14.05 8.27
CA GLU A 10 12.35 15.44 8.69
C GLU A 10 11.01 16.20 8.79
N HIS A 11 10.01 15.84 7.97
CA HIS A 11 8.67 16.41 7.97
C HIS A 11 7.58 15.33 8.06
N PRO A 12 7.56 14.53 9.14
CA PRO A 12 6.65 13.41 9.26
C PRO A 12 5.19 13.84 9.30
N GLN A 13 4.87 15.13 9.50
CA GLN A 13 3.49 15.59 9.63
C GLN A 13 2.82 15.98 8.31
N VAL A 14 3.54 16.03 7.19
CA VAL A 14 2.96 16.42 5.89
C VAL A 14 2.36 15.18 5.20
N PRO A 15 1.03 15.07 5.08
CA PRO A 15 0.39 13.86 4.53
C PRO A 15 0.78 13.59 3.08
N GLN A 16 0.99 14.63 2.28
CA GLN A 16 1.36 14.54 0.87
C GLN A 16 2.69 13.82 0.66
N TYR A 17 3.72 14.13 1.44
CA TYR A 17 5.03 13.46 1.31
C TYR A 17 4.95 11.97 1.64
N ARG A 18 4.16 11.60 2.66
CA ARG A 18 3.93 10.19 2.97
C ARG A 18 3.16 9.49 1.86
N GLN A 19 2.19 10.17 1.25
CA GLN A 19 1.38 9.63 0.16
C GLN A 19 2.22 9.40 -1.10
N GLU A 20 3.06 10.37 -1.47
CA GLU A 20 4.02 10.22 -2.57
C GLU A 20 5.03 9.10 -2.30
N LEU A 21 5.63 9.04 -1.11
CA LEU A 21 6.56 7.99 -0.73
C LEU A 21 5.90 6.59 -0.78
N ALA A 22 4.65 6.47 -0.33
CA ALA A 22 3.90 5.22 -0.43
C ALA A 22 3.65 4.83 -1.89
N GLY A 23 3.31 5.79 -2.75
CA GLY A 23 3.18 5.61 -4.19
C GLY A 23 4.46 5.09 -4.83
N THR A 24 5.60 5.69 -4.50
CA THR A 24 6.92 5.27 -4.99
C THR A 24 7.26 3.85 -4.55
N HIS A 25 7.05 3.51 -3.27
CA HIS A 25 7.25 2.14 -2.78
C HIS A 25 6.35 1.13 -3.50
N ASN A 26 5.07 1.46 -3.72
CA ASN A 26 4.17 0.58 -4.44
C ASN A 26 4.64 0.34 -5.89
N ASN A 27 5.04 1.40 -6.60
CA ASN A 27 5.53 1.29 -7.97
C ASN A 27 6.83 0.51 -8.08
N LEU A 28 7.74 0.69 -7.10
CA LEU A 28 8.93 -0.12 -6.97
C LEU A 28 8.57 -1.59 -6.75
N GLY A 29 7.58 -1.88 -5.90
CA GLY A 29 7.05 -3.23 -5.70
C GLY A 29 6.57 -3.88 -7.00
N VAL A 30 5.82 -3.14 -7.82
CA VAL A 30 5.33 -3.60 -9.13
C VAL A 30 6.50 -3.93 -10.06
N LEU A 31 7.50 -3.05 -10.16
CA LEU A 31 8.68 -3.27 -11.00
C LEU A 31 9.50 -4.48 -10.52
N LEU A 32 9.70 -4.62 -9.21
CA LEU A 32 10.44 -5.73 -8.61
C LEU A 32 9.72 -7.07 -8.82
N GLN A 33 8.39 -7.08 -8.72
CA GLN A 33 7.58 -8.25 -9.04
C GLN A 33 7.73 -8.66 -10.51
N ALA A 34 7.63 -7.70 -11.44
CA ALA A 34 7.77 -7.94 -12.87
C ALA A 34 9.18 -8.45 -13.26
N THR A 35 10.19 -8.16 -12.44
CA THR A 35 11.57 -8.62 -12.63
C THR A 35 11.94 -9.85 -11.80
N GLY A 36 10.97 -10.49 -11.14
CA GLY A 36 11.18 -11.72 -10.37
C GLY A 36 11.85 -11.53 -9.00
N ARG A 37 12.07 -10.29 -8.55
CA ARG A 37 12.68 -9.95 -7.25
C ARG A 37 11.63 -9.94 -6.14
N THR A 38 11.00 -11.09 -5.91
CA THR A 38 9.76 -11.21 -5.11
C THR A 38 9.91 -10.76 -3.66
N ALA A 39 11.01 -11.10 -2.99
CA ALA A 39 11.23 -10.70 -1.59
C ALA A 39 11.36 -9.17 -1.44
N GLU A 40 12.00 -8.51 -2.40
CA GLU A 40 12.15 -7.06 -2.39
C GLU A 40 10.85 -6.36 -2.77
N ALA A 41 10.08 -6.95 -3.69
CA ALA A 41 8.74 -6.49 -4.02
C ALA A 41 7.82 -6.50 -2.80
N GLU A 42 7.82 -7.60 -2.03
CA GLU A 42 7.03 -7.71 -0.81
C GLU A 42 7.42 -6.65 0.22
N LYS A 43 8.73 -6.43 0.41
CA LYS A 43 9.22 -5.38 1.31
C LYS A 43 8.70 -4.01 0.88
N ALA A 44 8.77 -3.68 -0.41
CA ALA A 44 8.30 -2.40 -0.92
C ALA A 44 6.78 -2.23 -0.74
N TYR A 45 5.97 -3.25 -1.05
CA TYR A 45 4.52 -3.20 -0.80
C TYR A 45 4.19 -3.03 0.69
N ARG A 46 4.91 -3.72 1.60
CA ARG A 46 4.70 -3.56 3.05
C ARG A 46 5.07 -2.16 3.55
N GLN A 47 6.11 -1.53 3.01
CA GLN A 47 6.44 -0.14 3.32
C GLN A 47 5.33 0.82 2.86
N ALA A 48 4.79 0.62 1.65
CA ALA A 48 3.66 1.39 1.15
C ALA A 48 2.41 1.21 2.02
N LEU A 49 2.10 -0.03 2.45
CA LEU A 49 0.98 -0.33 3.34
C LEU A 49 1.11 0.42 4.66
N GLN A 50 2.28 0.38 5.32
CA GLN A 50 2.48 1.06 6.60
C GLN A 50 2.21 2.57 6.52
N LEU A 51 2.61 3.22 5.43
CA LEU A 51 2.36 4.65 5.21
C LEU A 51 0.87 4.92 4.94
N ARG A 52 0.24 4.11 4.09
CA ARG A 52 -1.18 4.24 3.72
C ARG A 52 -2.13 3.92 4.87
N GLU A 53 -1.81 2.96 5.71
CA GLU A 53 -2.56 2.65 6.94
C GLU A 53 -2.58 3.86 7.89
N ARG A 54 -1.42 4.50 8.10
CA ARG A 54 -1.34 5.73 8.91
C ARG A 54 -2.14 6.87 8.30
N LEU A 55 -2.00 7.11 6.99
CA LEU A 55 -2.76 8.16 6.30
C LEU A 55 -4.27 7.95 6.39
N ALA A 56 -4.75 6.73 6.16
CA ALA A 56 -6.16 6.39 6.24
C ALA A 56 -6.73 6.50 7.67
N ALA A 57 -5.92 6.20 8.69
CA ALA A 57 -6.30 6.34 10.09
C ALA A 57 -6.29 7.79 10.58
N GLU A 58 -5.30 8.59 10.16
CA GLU A 58 -5.16 10.00 10.54
C GLU A 58 -6.15 10.91 9.79
N HIS A 59 -6.54 10.53 8.57
CA HIS A 59 -7.43 11.32 7.71
C HIS A 59 -8.60 10.49 7.18
N PRO A 60 -9.51 9.99 8.05
CA PRO A 60 -10.61 9.13 7.65
C PRO A 60 -11.61 9.82 6.69
N GLN A 61 -11.64 11.14 6.63
CA GLN A 61 -12.47 11.92 5.71
C GLN A 61 -11.93 11.98 4.27
N VAL A 62 -10.72 11.45 4.01
CA VAL A 62 -10.08 11.45 2.69
C VAL A 62 -10.17 10.04 2.08
N PRO A 63 -11.21 9.74 1.27
CA PRO A 63 -11.46 8.39 0.75
C PRO A 63 -10.31 7.86 -0.13
N GLN A 64 -9.58 8.75 -0.80
CA GLN A 64 -8.44 8.40 -1.66
C GLN A 64 -7.38 7.59 -0.91
N TYR A 65 -7.12 7.89 0.37
CA TYR A 65 -6.10 7.14 1.14
C TYR A 65 -6.51 5.68 1.38
N ARG A 66 -7.81 5.41 1.60
CA ARG A 66 -8.31 4.03 1.73
C ARG A 66 -8.31 3.30 0.39
N GLN A 67 -8.65 4.00 -0.69
CA GLN A 67 -8.64 3.45 -2.05
C GLN A 67 -7.22 3.03 -2.45
N GLU A 68 -6.22 3.88 -2.17
CA GLU A 68 -4.82 3.53 -2.39
C GLU A 68 -4.33 2.39 -1.49
N LEU A 69 -4.78 2.36 -0.22
CA LEU A 69 -4.48 1.27 0.70
C LEU A 69 -5.02 -0.07 0.17
N ALA A 70 -6.26 -0.09 -0.31
CA ALA A 70 -6.89 -1.26 -0.92
C ALA A 70 -6.10 -1.74 -2.15
N GLY A 71 -5.72 -0.82 -3.05
CA GLY A 71 -4.91 -1.14 -4.23
C GLY A 71 -3.56 -1.77 -3.87
N THR A 72 -2.92 -1.32 -2.78
CA THR A 72 -1.66 -1.90 -2.31
C THR A 72 -1.83 -3.31 -1.76
N HIS A 73 -2.90 -3.54 -0.98
CA HIS A 73 -3.25 -4.87 -0.50
C HIS A 73 -3.52 -5.85 -1.64
N ASN A 74 -4.20 -5.40 -2.70
CA ASN A 74 -4.42 -6.20 -3.90
C ASN A 74 -3.10 -6.60 -4.59
N ASN A 75 -2.17 -5.65 -4.74
CA ASN A 75 -0.84 -5.92 -5.32
C ASN A 75 -0.02 -6.91 -4.48
N LEU A 76 -0.06 -6.76 -3.16
CA LEU A 76 0.57 -7.71 -2.25
C LEU A 76 -0.09 -9.10 -2.37
N GLY A 77 -1.41 -9.16 -2.45
CA GLY A 77 -2.15 -10.40 -2.67
C GLY A 77 -1.72 -11.13 -3.94
N LEU A 78 -1.57 -10.39 -5.05
CA LEU A 78 -1.10 -10.94 -6.33
C LEU A 78 0.32 -11.52 -6.21
N LEU A 79 1.23 -10.80 -5.54
CA LEU A 79 2.59 -11.28 -5.31
C LEU A 79 2.63 -12.54 -4.43
N LEU A 80 1.84 -12.56 -3.35
CA LEU A 80 1.76 -13.69 -2.42
C LEU A 80 1.16 -14.93 -3.11
N GLN A 81 0.15 -14.73 -3.96
CA GLN A 81 -0.41 -15.82 -4.78
C GLN A 81 0.64 -16.39 -5.74
N ALA A 82 1.36 -15.52 -6.46
CA ALA A 82 2.41 -15.94 -7.40
C ALA A 82 3.57 -16.70 -6.73
N THR A 83 3.75 -16.52 -5.42
CA THR A 83 4.77 -17.21 -4.61
C THR A 83 4.22 -18.43 -3.83
N GLY A 84 2.96 -18.83 -4.08
CA GLY A 84 2.33 -20.00 -3.47
C GLY A 84 1.81 -19.78 -2.04
N ARG A 85 1.85 -18.55 -1.51
CA ARG A 85 1.40 -18.20 -0.15
C ARG A 85 -0.08 -17.83 -0.15
N THR A 86 -0.92 -18.78 -0.56
CA THR A 86 -2.35 -18.57 -0.84
C THR A 86 -3.15 -18.05 0.36
N ALA A 87 -2.90 -18.55 1.57
CA ALA A 87 -3.60 -18.07 2.78
C ALA A 87 -3.30 -16.60 3.11
N GLU A 88 -2.05 -16.16 2.91
CA GLU A 88 -1.67 -14.77 3.11
C GLU A 88 -2.20 -13.87 1.98
N ALA A 89 -2.24 -14.39 0.75
CA ALA A 89 -2.85 -13.71 -0.38
C ALA A 89 -4.35 -13.47 -0.14
N GLU A 90 -5.09 -14.49 0.31
CA GLU A 90 -6.51 -14.37 0.67
C GLU A 90 -6.74 -13.31 1.73
N LYS A 91 -5.89 -13.26 2.76
CA LYS A 91 -5.95 -12.23 3.79
C LYS A 91 -5.77 -10.83 3.18
N ALA A 92 -4.77 -10.64 2.32
CA ALA A 92 -4.52 -9.37 1.66
C ALA A 92 -5.72 -8.94 0.78
N TYR A 93 -6.28 -9.85 -0.02
CA TYR A 93 -7.46 -9.57 -0.83
C TYR A 93 -8.70 -9.24 0.01
N ARG A 94 -8.92 -9.93 1.14
CA ARG A 94 -10.02 -9.59 2.04
C ARG A 94 -9.86 -8.20 2.66
N GLN A 95 -8.64 -7.78 2.97
CA GLN A 95 -8.40 -6.42 3.46
C GLN A 95 -8.71 -5.37 2.37
N ALA A 96 -8.30 -5.62 1.11
CA ALA A 96 -8.66 -4.75 0.00
C ALA A 96 -10.19 -4.67 -0.19
N LEU A 97 -10.86 -5.82 -0.26
CA LEU A 97 -12.31 -5.90 -0.42
C LEU A 97 -13.06 -5.14 0.68
N GLN A 98 -12.67 -5.33 1.94
CA GLN A 98 -13.31 -4.64 3.07
C GLN A 98 -13.19 -3.11 2.96
N LEU A 99 -12.06 -2.60 2.46
CA LEU A 99 -11.86 -1.17 2.26
C LEU A 99 -12.73 -0.65 1.12
N ASP A 100 -12.78 -1.37 0.00
CA ASP A 100 -13.60 -1.00 -1.17
C ASP A 100 -15.10 -1.06 -0.86
N GLU A 101 -15.57 -2.09 -0.15
CA GLU A 101 -16.96 -2.19 0.31
C GLU A 101 -17.37 -1.00 1.18
N ARG A 102 -16.50 -0.57 2.09
CA ARG A 102 -16.75 0.62 2.92
C ARG A 102 -16.78 1.90 2.07
N LEU A 103 -15.88 2.03 1.10
CA LEU A 103 -15.87 3.20 0.21
C LEU A 103 -17.16 3.29 -0.62
N VAL A 104 -17.65 2.18 -1.17
CA VAL A 104 -18.92 2.13 -1.90
C VAL A 104 -20.10 2.46 -0.97
N ALA A 105 -20.10 1.95 0.27
CA ALA A 105 -21.18 2.25 1.22
C ALA A 105 -21.20 3.73 1.66
N GLU A 106 -20.04 4.36 1.77
CA GLU A 106 -19.89 5.79 2.12
C GLU A 106 -20.15 6.72 0.92
N HIS A 107 -20.00 6.22 -0.31
CA HIS A 107 -20.14 6.95 -1.57
C HIS A 107 -20.93 6.14 -2.62
N PRO A 108 -22.27 6.04 -2.48
CA PRO A 108 -23.13 5.22 -3.34
C PRO A 108 -23.31 5.76 -4.76
#